data_AF-A0A9Q1BQH9-F1
#
_entry.id   AF-A0A9Q1BQH9-F1
#
_cell.length_a   1.000
_cell.length_b   1.000
_cell.length_c   1.000
_cell.angle_alpha   90.00
_cell.angle_beta   90.00
_cell.angle_gamma   90.00
#
_symmetry.space_group_name_H-M   'P 1'
#
loop_
_entity.id
_entity.type
_entity.pdbx_description
1 polymer ?
#
loop_
_entity_poly.entity_id
_entity_poly.type
_entity_poly.pdbx_seq_one_letter_code
_entity_poly.pdbx_strand_id
1 'polypeptide(L)'
;MGQQKMDAKVTEQKQEGHRKPITLLDQAVQLPLKERIKALPPEKRWPLTAGLTAVSLNSAMVGLICNSYFRRMCMLRGKGIILSMLPLVGACGVTSQAVWQVSIVNPLVSGKLLGCPLCAELRGGLVNFSLGALYPLILAAPINGAMAVMYRTIEVPLFSKKATPQEFLQFWVKKLRYFKVQFATIAIFQTLIGMYLAGKQFEVITLLQKPTEKRIETQT
;
A
#
# COMPACT_ATOMS: atom_id res chain seq x y z
N MET A 1 38.09 68.04 -14.96
CA MET A 1 37.94 66.58 -15.18
C MET A 1 37.64 65.86 -13.84
N GLY A 2 36.54 66.21 -13.17
CA GLY A 2 36.34 65.84 -11.75
C GLY A 2 34.92 65.45 -11.35
N GLN A 3 34.08 65.00 -12.29
CA GLN A 3 32.65 64.76 -12.01
C GLN A 3 32.09 63.45 -12.59
N GLN A 4 32.96 62.52 -13.01
CA GLN A 4 32.54 61.24 -13.63
C GLN A 4 32.98 60.00 -12.86
N LYS A 5 33.51 60.16 -11.63
CA LYS A 5 33.96 59.06 -10.77
C LYS A 5 33.12 58.85 -9.50
N MET A 6 32.06 59.62 -9.28
CA MET A 6 31.21 59.47 -8.08
C MET A 6 29.93 58.66 -8.31
N ASP A 7 29.44 58.52 -9.55
CA ASP A 7 28.19 57.79 -9.81
C ASP A 7 28.37 56.26 -9.96
N ALA A 8 29.61 55.79 -10.08
CA ALA A 8 29.88 54.35 -10.21
C ALA A 8 30.03 53.63 -8.85
N LYS A 9 30.09 54.36 -7.73
CA LYS A 9 30.39 53.77 -6.41
C LYS A 9 29.16 53.55 -5.53
N VAL A 10 27.98 54.02 -5.93
CA VAL A 10 26.76 53.99 -5.10
C VAL A 10 25.84 52.80 -5.45
N THR A 11 26.08 52.10 -6.56
CA THR A 11 25.16 51.03 -7.03
C THR A 11 25.63 49.60 -6.72
N GLU A 12 26.82 49.40 -6.17
CA GLU A 12 27.35 48.05 -5.84
C GLU A 12 27.16 47.61 -4.37
N GLN A 13 26.47 48.39 -3.53
CA GLN A 13 26.37 48.11 -2.09
C GLN A 13 25.01 47.56 -1.61
N LYS A 14 24.15 47.04 -2.49
CA LYS A 14 22.83 46.54 -2.05
C LYS A 14 22.39 45.25 -2.74
N GLN A 15 23.18 44.19 -2.60
CA GLN A 15 22.66 42.82 -2.76
C GLN A 15 23.55 41.74 -2.11
N GLU A 16 24.16 42.03 -0.96
CA GLU A 16 24.56 40.95 -0.04
C GLU A 16 23.33 40.47 0.74
N GLY A 17 22.41 39.86 0.01
CA GLY A 17 21.39 39.01 0.61
C GLY A 17 22.08 37.79 1.19
N HIS A 18 22.19 37.77 2.52
CA HIS A 18 22.61 36.67 3.39
C HIS A 18 22.20 35.28 2.85
N ARG A 19 22.99 34.72 1.94
CA ARG A 19 22.87 33.33 1.48
C ARG A 19 23.52 32.49 2.56
N LYS A 20 22.72 32.04 3.53
CA LYS A 20 23.15 31.03 4.50
C LYS A 20 23.86 29.90 3.72
N PRO A 21 25.02 29.42 4.18
CA PRO A 21 25.68 28.32 3.51
C PRO A 21 24.70 27.14 3.48
N ILE A 22 24.40 26.65 2.27
CA ILE A 22 23.65 25.41 2.07
C ILE A 22 24.44 24.35 2.83
N THR A 23 23.94 23.98 3.99
CA THR A 23 24.63 23.07 4.91
C THR A 23 24.63 21.70 4.23
N LEU A 24 25.65 20.86 4.45
CA LEU A 24 25.68 19.49 3.93
C LEU A 24 24.39 18.69 4.25
N LEU A 25 23.69 19.08 5.32
CA LEU A 25 22.37 18.60 5.71
C LEU A 25 21.25 18.94 4.72
N ASP A 26 21.25 20.14 4.17
CA ASP A 26 20.27 20.59 3.17
C ASP A 26 20.51 19.84 1.84
N GLN A 27 21.77 19.53 1.55
CA GLN A 27 22.16 18.64 0.46
C GLN A 27 21.77 17.17 0.71
N ALA A 28 21.79 16.69 1.96
CA ALA A 28 21.34 15.35 2.33
C ALA A 28 19.80 15.17 2.24
N VAL A 29 19.03 16.26 2.40
CA VAL A 29 17.58 16.28 2.17
C VAL A 29 17.25 16.22 0.68
N GLN A 30 18.12 16.78 -0.18
CA GLN A 30 18.00 16.77 -1.65
C GLN A 30 18.38 15.41 -2.28
N LEU A 31 19.04 14.51 -1.53
CA LEU A 31 19.39 13.18 -2.04
C LEU A 31 18.15 12.32 -2.31
N PRO A 32 18.18 11.47 -3.36
CA PRO A 32 17.08 10.56 -3.65
C PRO A 32 16.81 9.65 -2.44
N LEU A 33 15.54 9.42 -2.13
CA LEU A 33 15.08 8.66 -0.96
C LEU A 33 15.79 7.31 -0.79
N LYS A 34 16.15 6.65 -1.88
CA LYS A 34 16.89 5.37 -1.89
C LYS A 34 18.24 5.47 -1.18
N GLU A 35 19.00 6.54 -1.39
CA GLU A 35 20.31 6.72 -0.76
C GLU A 35 20.16 7.05 0.73
N ARG A 36 19.13 7.82 1.10
CA ARG A 36 18.80 8.09 2.50
C ARG A 36 18.41 6.81 3.25
N ILE A 37 17.68 5.90 2.60
CA ILE A 37 17.33 4.58 3.17
C ILE A 37 18.56 3.69 3.35
N LYS A 38 19.53 3.73 2.43
CA LYS A 38 20.77 2.95 2.56
C LYS A 38 21.63 3.39 3.74
N ALA A 39 21.55 4.66 4.13
CA ALA A 39 22.26 5.20 5.29
C ALA A 39 21.65 4.76 6.65
N LEU A 40 20.49 4.10 6.67
CA LEU A 40 19.91 3.56 7.90
C LEU A 40 20.53 2.21 8.29
N PRO A 41 20.56 1.90 9.60
CA PRO A 41 20.87 0.55 10.07
C PRO A 41 20.01 -0.50 9.36
N PRO A 42 20.56 -1.68 9.05
CA PRO A 42 19.86 -2.70 8.26
C PRO A 42 18.56 -3.20 8.90
N GLU A 43 18.46 -3.11 10.22
CA GLU A 43 17.27 -3.47 10.98
C GLU A 43 16.12 -2.46 10.82
N LYS A 44 16.39 -1.18 10.54
CA LYS A 44 15.35 -0.13 10.44
C LYS A 44 14.87 0.12 9.02
N ARG A 45 15.58 -0.37 7.99
CA ARG A 45 15.23 -0.12 6.58
C ARG A 45 14.16 -1.06 6.01
N TRP A 46 13.91 -2.23 6.62
CA TRP A 46 13.01 -3.25 6.08
C TRP A 46 11.57 -2.77 5.77
N PRO A 47 10.93 -1.87 6.55
CA PRO A 47 9.56 -1.44 6.27
C PRO A 47 9.43 -0.69 4.94
N LEU A 48 10.49 0.00 4.52
CA LEU A 48 10.52 0.76 3.27
C LEU A 48 11.10 -0.04 2.09
N THR A 49 12.04 -0.95 2.35
CA THR A 49 12.66 -1.75 1.27
C THR A 49 11.85 -2.98 0.89
N ALA A 50 11.32 -3.70 1.89
CA ALA A 50 10.62 -4.96 1.70
C ALA A 50 9.11 -4.87 1.99
N GLY A 51 8.65 -3.82 2.68
CA GLY A 51 7.25 -3.69 3.09
C GLY A 51 6.26 -3.74 1.91
N LEU A 52 6.59 -3.08 0.79
CA LEU A 52 5.72 -3.09 -0.39
C LEU A 52 5.59 -4.48 -1.02
N THR A 53 6.72 -5.20 -1.12
CA THR A 53 6.76 -6.58 -1.58
C THR A 53 6.00 -7.52 -0.63
N ALA A 54 6.15 -7.31 0.69
CA ALA A 54 5.44 -8.08 1.70
C ALA A 54 3.91 -7.92 1.58
N VAL A 55 3.41 -6.69 1.38
CA VAL A 55 1.97 -6.43 1.16
C VAL A 55 1.47 -7.11 -0.11
N SER A 56 2.24 -7.02 -1.20
CA SER A 56 1.90 -7.65 -2.48
C SER A 56 1.79 -9.17 -2.36
N LEU A 57 2.81 -9.81 -1.78
CA LEU A 57 2.84 -11.27 -1.59
C LEU A 57 1.74 -11.75 -0.64
N ASN A 58 1.54 -11.06 0.47
CA ASN A 58 0.49 -11.38 1.43
C ASN A 58 -0.91 -11.27 0.78
N SER A 59 -1.16 -10.22 -0.01
CA SER A 59 -2.44 -10.05 -0.72
C SER A 59 -2.65 -11.12 -1.80
N ALA A 60 -1.59 -11.48 -2.54
CA ALA A 60 -1.62 -12.59 -3.48
C ALA A 60 -1.93 -13.93 -2.78
N MET A 61 -1.34 -14.20 -1.62
CA MET A 61 -1.62 -15.38 -0.81
C MET A 61 -3.08 -15.43 -0.35
N VAL A 62 -3.63 -14.32 0.14
CA VAL A 62 -5.06 -14.28 0.48
C VAL A 62 -5.94 -14.50 -0.77
N GLY A 63 -5.54 -13.94 -1.91
CA GLY A 63 -6.14 -14.25 -3.22
C GLY A 63 -6.26 -15.75 -3.48
N LEU A 64 -5.19 -16.51 -3.23
CA LEU A 64 -5.17 -17.97 -3.36
C LEU A 64 -6.04 -18.69 -2.32
N ILE A 65 -6.04 -18.21 -1.07
CA ILE A 65 -6.86 -18.77 0.00
C ILE A 65 -8.34 -18.59 -0.34
N CYS A 66 -8.76 -17.38 -0.71
CA CYS A 66 -10.10 -17.08 -1.18
C CYS A 66 -10.45 -17.96 -2.38
N ASN A 67 -9.56 -18.06 -3.37
CA ASN A 67 -9.76 -18.94 -4.53
C ASN A 67 -10.02 -20.39 -4.10
N SER A 68 -9.24 -20.93 -3.15
CA SER A 68 -9.42 -22.30 -2.64
C SER A 68 -10.81 -22.51 -2.04
N TYR A 69 -11.30 -21.56 -1.24
CA TYR A 69 -12.65 -21.63 -0.67
C TYR A 69 -13.73 -21.59 -1.76
N PHE A 70 -13.66 -20.63 -2.69
CA PHE A 70 -14.64 -20.51 -3.76
C PHE A 70 -14.64 -21.71 -4.71
N ARG A 71 -13.46 -22.27 -5.03
CA ARG A 71 -13.36 -23.49 -5.84
C ARG A 71 -14.05 -24.68 -5.19
N ARG A 72 -13.96 -24.83 -3.86
CA ARG A 72 -14.70 -25.85 -3.10
C ARG A 72 -16.20 -25.58 -3.13
N MET A 73 -16.60 -24.33 -2.91
CA MET A 73 -18.01 -23.91 -3.00
C MET A 73 -18.65 -24.16 -4.37
N CYS A 74 -17.86 -24.09 -5.44
CA CYS A 74 -18.27 -24.32 -6.83
C CYS A 74 -18.05 -25.75 -7.33
N MET A 75 -17.55 -26.68 -6.48
CA MET A 75 -17.30 -28.08 -6.87
C MET A 75 -16.40 -28.25 -8.11
N LEU A 76 -15.42 -27.36 -8.32
CA LEU A 76 -14.59 -27.35 -9.53
C LEU A 76 -13.63 -28.56 -9.64
N ARG A 77 -13.46 -29.38 -8.58
CA ARG A 77 -12.75 -30.68 -8.54
C ARG A 77 -11.51 -30.77 -9.46
N GLY A 78 -10.60 -29.79 -9.34
CA GLY A 78 -9.33 -29.75 -10.09
C GLY A 78 -9.37 -29.13 -11.49
N LYS A 79 -10.54 -28.80 -12.04
CA LYS A 79 -10.68 -28.15 -13.36
C LYS A 79 -10.31 -26.67 -13.28
N GLY A 80 -9.57 -26.17 -14.27
CA GLY A 80 -9.28 -24.75 -14.42
C GLY A 80 -8.55 -24.10 -13.23
N ILE A 81 -7.67 -24.85 -12.55
CA ILE A 81 -6.87 -24.36 -11.41
C ILE A 81 -6.09 -23.11 -11.81
N ILE A 82 -5.23 -23.24 -12.83
CA ILE A 82 -4.36 -22.16 -13.30
C ILE A 82 -5.19 -20.95 -13.76
N LEU A 83 -6.27 -21.20 -14.50
CA LEU A 83 -7.14 -20.15 -15.04
C LEU A 83 -7.82 -19.31 -13.95
N SER A 84 -8.14 -19.90 -12.79
CA SER A 84 -8.67 -19.15 -11.64
C SER A 84 -7.57 -18.51 -10.78
N MET A 85 -6.42 -19.17 -10.61
CA MET A 85 -5.35 -18.70 -9.72
C MET A 85 -4.58 -17.51 -10.28
N LEU A 86 -4.22 -17.57 -11.57
CA LEU A 86 -3.38 -16.56 -12.22
C LEU A 86 -3.98 -15.13 -12.13
N PRO A 87 -5.25 -14.89 -12.50
CA PRO A 87 -5.83 -13.55 -12.39
C PRO A 87 -5.99 -13.11 -10.94
N LEU A 88 -6.31 -14.02 -10.01
CA LEU A 88 -6.45 -13.67 -8.59
C LEU A 88 -5.12 -13.27 -7.96
N VAL A 89 -4.04 -14.01 -8.20
CA VAL A 89 -2.70 -13.68 -7.73
C VAL A 89 -2.21 -12.37 -8.34
N GLY A 90 -2.28 -12.27 -9.66
CA GLY A 90 -1.80 -11.09 -10.39
C GLY A 90 -2.56 -9.83 -9.99
N ALA A 91 -3.89 -9.86 -10.02
CA ALA A 91 -4.70 -8.70 -9.69
C ALA A 91 -4.54 -8.32 -8.20
N CYS A 92 -4.67 -9.27 -7.27
CA CYS A 92 -4.57 -8.93 -5.85
C CYS A 92 -3.18 -8.40 -5.46
N GLY A 93 -2.10 -9.01 -5.98
CA GLY A 93 -0.73 -8.56 -5.68
C GLY A 93 -0.43 -7.18 -6.27
N VAL A 94 -0.65 -7.01 -7.58
CA VAL A 94 -0.33 -5.76 -8.29
C VAL A 94 -1.19 -4.60 -7.79
N THR A 95 -2.51 -4.81 -7.63
CA THR A 95 -3.41 -3.76 -7.14
C THR A 95 -3.06 -3.36 -5.70
N SER A 96 -2.78 -4.32 -4.82
CA SER A 96 -2.40 -4.00 -3.43
C SER A 96 -1.11 -3.22 -3.36
N GLN A 97 -0.11 -3.59 -4.16
CA GLN A 97 1.15 -2.86 -4.29
C GLN A 97 0.94 -1.42 -4.77
N ALA A 98 0.22 -1.24 -5.89
CA ALA A 98 -0.01 0.08 -6.47
C ALA A 98 -0.76 1.01 -5.50
N VAL A 99 -1.84 0.52 -4.89
CA VAL A 99 -2.65 1.33 -3.98
C VAL A 99 -1.93 1.59 -2.65
N TRP A 100 -1.16 0.64 -2.12
CA TRP A 100 -0.34 0.86 -0.93
C TRP A 100 0.69 1.98 -1.16
N GLN A 101 1.36 1.95 -2.32
CA GLN A 101 2.33 2.97 -2.69
C GLN A 101 1.68 4.36 -2.71
N VAL A 102 0.53 4.50 -3.37
CA VAL A 102 -0.14 5.79 -3.53
C VAL A 102 -0.82 6.27 -2.24
N SER A 103 -1.35 5.36 -1.43
CA SER A 103 -2.18 5.70 -0.27
C SER A 103 -1.39 5.83 1.04
N ILE A 104 -0.28 5.11 1.17
CA ILE A 104 0.51 5.04 2.41
C ILE A 104 1.90 5.62 2.19
N VAL A 105 2.68 5.06 1.26
CA VAL A 105 4.09 5.43 1.10
C VAL A 105 4.23 6.86 0.59
N ASN A 106 3.53 7.24 -0.48
CA ASN A 106 3.64 8.58 -1.06
C ASN A 106 3.23 9.68 -0.07
N PRO A 107 2.07 9.62 0.63
CA PRO A 107 1.70 10.69 1.56
C PRO A 107 2.56 10.72 2.84
N LEU A 108 3.15 9.59 3.25
CA LEU A 108 4.17 9.58 4.30
C LEU A 108 5.44 10.29 3.84
N VAL A 109 5.98 9.96 2.66
CA VAL A 109 7.19 10.58 2.12
C VAL A 109 6.99 12.09 1.88
N SER A 110 5.82 12.48 1.36
CA SER A 110 5.50 13.88 1.07
C SER A 110 5.16 14.74 2.30
N GLY A 111 5.24 14.21 3.52
CA GLY A 111 4.98 15.01 4.73
C GLY A 111 3.51 15.10 5.17
N LYS A 112 2.56 14.72 4.31
CA LYS A 112 1.11 14.89 4.56
C LYS A 112 0.60 14.06 5.74
N LEU A 113 1.26 12.95 6.06
CA LEU A 113 0.89 12.04 7.15
C LEU A 113 1.82 12.12 8.37
N LEU A 114 2.85 12.96 8.39
CA LEU A 114 3.87 12.94 9.46
C LEU A 114 3.43 13.50 10.82
N GLY A 115 2.30 14.21 10.88
CA GLY A 115 1.80 14.79 12.13
C GLY A 115 0.96 13.85 13.00
N CYS A 116 0.57 12.67 12.48
CA CYS A 116 -0.40 11.80 13.16
C CYS A 116 -0.07 10.31 12.95
N PRO A 117 0.60 9.65 13.91
CA PRO A 117 0.94 8.22 13.81
C PRO A 117 -0.32 7.34 13.69
N LEU A 118 -1.36 7.64 14.49
CA LEU A 118 -2.63 6.92 14.45
C LEU A 118 -3.31 7.02 13.08
N CYS A 119 -3.20 8.17 12.40
CA CYS A 119 -3.77 8.35 11.07
C CYS A 119 -3.07 7.47 10.02
N ALA A 120 -1.75 7.29 10.15
CA ALA A 120 -1.00 6.37 9.29
C ALA A 120 -1.41 4.92 9.54
N GLU A 121 -1.52 4.50 10.81
CA GLU A 121 -1.93 3.15 11.18
C GLU A 121 -3.36 2.84 10.74
N LEU A 122 -4.34 3.69 11.06
CA LEU A 122 -5.74 3.49 10.66
C LEU A 122 -5.89 3.45 9.14
N ARG A 123 -5.17 4.32 8.41
CA ARG A 123 -5.17 4.31 6.96
C ARG A 123 -4.55 3.02 6.40
N GLY A 124 -3.43 2.58 6.97
CA GLY A 124 -2.79 1.31 6.63
C GLY A 124 -3.71 0.11 6.85
N GLY A 125 -4.37 0.08 8.01
CA GLY A 125 -5.36 -0.94 8.35
C GLY A 125 -6.52 -0.98 7.37
N LEU A 126 -7.12 0.18 7.07
CA LEU A 126 -8.23 0.30 6.13
C LEU A 126 -7.87 -0.12 4.70
N VAL A 127 -6.71 0.32 4.21
CA VAL A 127 -6.19 -0.06 2.89
C VAL A 127 -5.95 -1.57 2.82
N ASN A 128 -5.28 -2.14 3.83
CA ASN A 128 -4.98 -3.58 3.82
C ASN A 128 -6.22 -4.44 4.08
N PHE A 129 -7.20 -3.99 4.85
CA PHE A 129 -8.51 -4.63 4.96
C PHE A 129 -9.22 -4.67 3.60
N SER A 130 -9.26 -3.52 2.92
CA SER A 130 -9.96 -3.39 1.65
C SER A 130 -9.32 -4.24 0.56
N LEU A 131 -7.99 -4.21 0.44
CA LEU A 131 -7.27 -4.88 -0.65
C LEU A 131 -6.76 -6.28 -0.30
N GLY A 132 -6.45 -6.51 0.97
CA GLY A 132 -5.98 -7.79 1.47
C GLY A 132 -7.11 -8.75 1.87
N ALA A 133 -8.34 -8.28 2.10
CA ALA A 133 -9.46 -9.14 2.48
C ALA A 133 -10.71 -8.97 1.59
N LEU A 134 -11.23 -7.75 1.45
CA LEU A 134 -12.47 -7.53 0.68
C LEU A 134 -12.29 -7.74 -0.83
N TYR A 135 -11.22 -7.18 -1.40
CA TYR A 135 -10.97 -7.25 -2.84
C TYR A 135 -10.83 -8.69 -3.35
N PRO A 136 -10.02 -9.59 -2.73
CA PRO A 136 -9.96 -10.98 -3.10
C PRO A 136 -11.31 -11.70 -3.00
N LEU A 137 -12.12 -11.39 -1.99
CA LEU A 137 -13.44 -11.98 -1.78
C LEU A 137 -14.41 -11.62 -2.92
N ILE A 138 -14.46 -10.32 -3.28
CA ILE A 138 -15.31 -9.79 -4.34
C ILE A 138 -14.86 -10.32 -5.70
N LEU A 139 -13.55 -10.40 -5.93
CA LEU A 139 -12.99 -10.85 -7.21
C LEU A 139 -13.11 -12.37 -7.41
N ALA A 140 -12.94 -13.17 -6.36
CA ALA A 140 -12.97 -14.62 -6.47
C ALA A 140 -14.36 -15.19 -6.78
N ALA A 141 -15.44 -14.54 -6.31
CA ALA A 141 -16.81 -14.97 -6.55
C ALA A 141 -17.18 -15.05 -8.05
N PRO A 142 -17.12 -13.97 -8.85
CA PRO A 142 -17.47 -14.02 -10.26
C PRO A 142 -16.53 -14.91 -11.08
N ILE A 143 -15.21 -14.91 -10.79
CA ILE A 143 -14.24 -15.77 -11.50
C ILE A 143 -14.61 -17.25 -11.32
N ASN A 144 -14.79 -17.69 -10.07
CA ASN A 144 -15.09 -19.10 -9.80
C ASN A 144 -16.51 -19.49 -10.21
N GLY A 145 -17.46 -18.56 -10.15
CA GLY A 145 -18.79 -18.80 -10.68
C GLY A 145 -18.79 -18.96 -12.20
N ALA A 146 -18.08 -18.11 -12.94
CA ALA A 146 -18.01 -18.20 -14.40
C ALA A 146 -17.41 -19.55 -14.84
N MET A 147 -16.38 -19.99 -14.12
CA MET A 147 -15.78 -21.31 -14.29
C MET A 147 -16.77 -22.44 -13.96
N ALA A 148 -17.61 -22.25 -12.93
CA ALA A 148 -18.60 -23.23 -12.54
C ALA A 148 -19.64 -23.45 -13.65
N VAL A 149 -20.08 -22.38 -14.29
CA VAL A 149 -20.98 -22.39 -15.45
C VAL A 149 -20.29 -23.03 -16.65
N MET A 150 -19.06 -22.61 -16.97
CA MET A 150 -18.27 -23.14 -18.08
C MET A 150 -18.09 -24.66 -17.98
N TYR A 151 -17.77 -25.18 -16.80
CA TYR A 151 -17.59 -26.62 -16.57
C TYR A 151 -18.85 -27.35 -16.12
N ARG A 152 -20.02 -26.69 -16.11
CA ARG A 152 -21.34 -27.24 -15.72
C ARG A 152 -21.31 -27.98 -14.39
N THR A 153 -20.65 -27.39 -13.39
CA THR A 153 -20.45 -28.02 -12.06
C THR A 153 -21.56 -27.69 -11.08
N ILE A 154 -21.98 -26.42 -11.06
CA ILE A 154 -23.14 -25.95 -10.30
C ILE A 154 -23.86 -24.89 -11.13
N GLU A 155 -25.16 -24.76 -10.91
CA GLU A 155 -25.94 -23.65 -11.46
C GLU A 155 -25.68 -22.41 -10.59
N VAL A 156 -25.00 -21.44 -11.18
CA VAL A 156 -24.80 -20.11 -10.56
C VAL A 156 -25.70 -19.14 -11.31
N PRO A 157 -26.43 -18.24 -10.62
CA PRO A 157 -27.20 -17.17 -11.25
C PRO A 157 -26.24 -16.12 -11.84
N LEU A 158 -25.51 -16.50 -12.88
CA LEU A 158 -24.49 -15.69 -13.55
C LEU A 158 -25.03 -15.25 -14.89
N PHE A 159 -25.26 -13.93 -15.04
CA PHE A 159 -25.48 -13.22 -16.31
C PHE A 159 -26.37 -13.96 -17.34
N SER A 160 -27.37 -14.72 -16.89
CA SER A 160 -28.47 -15.13 -17.74
C SER A 160 -29.37 -13.92 -17.95
N LYS A 161 -30.07 -13.83 -19.09
CA LYS A 161 -31.02 -12.74 -19.40
C LYS A 161 -32.13 -12.53 -18.35
N LYS A 162 -32.23 -13.42 -17.35
CA LYS A 162 -33.23 -13.41 -16.28
C LYS A 162 -32.69 -13.12 -14.87
N ALA A 163 -31.37 -13.15 -14.64
CA ALA A 163 -30.82 -13.04 -13.29
C ALA A 163 -30.51 -11.59 -12.92
N THR A 164 -31.08 -11.12 -11.80
CA THR A 164 -30.82 -9.76 -11.29
C THR A 164 -29.51 -9.70 -10.50
N PRO A 165 -28.82 -8.54 -10.43
CA PRO A 165 -27.62 -8.39 -9.58
C PRO A 165 -27.86 -8.75 -8.11
N GLN A 166 -29.09 -8.52 -7.63
CA GLN A 166 -29.50 -8.86 -6.27
C GLN A 166 -29.52 -10.37 -6.02
N GLU A 167 -30.02 -11.19 -6.95
CA GLU A 167 -30.02 -12.65 -6.84
C GLU A 167 -28.59 -13.22 -6.82
N PHE A 168 -27.71 -12.66 -7.66
CA PHE A 168 -26.29 -13.01 -7.66
C PHE A 168 -25.64 -12.71 -6.30
N LEU A 169 -25.85 -11.51 -5.76
CA LEU A 169 -25.33 -11.13 -4.45
C LEU A 169 -25.88 -12.02 -3.33
N GLN A 170 -27.19 -12.26 -3.32
CA GLN A 170 -27.83 -13.12 -2.31
C GLN A 170 -27.30 -14.56 -2.35
N PHE A 171 -27.08 -15.12 -3.54
CA PHE A 171 -26.49 -16.43 -3.72
C PHE A 171 -25.11 -16.53 -3.05
N TRP A 172 -24.23 -15.55 -3.31
CA TRP A 172 -22.89 -15.55 -2.72
C TRP A 172 -22.91 -15.26 -1.22
N VAL A 173 -23.72 -14.31 -0.74
CA VAL A 173 -23.89 -14.04 0.69
C VAL A 173 -24.34 -15.31 1.43
N LYS A 174 -25.29 -16.07 0.86
CA LYS A 174 -25.74 -17.35 1.44
C LYS A 174 -24.62 -18.37 1.52
N LYS A 175 -23.77 -18.51 0.49
CA LYS A 175 -22.61 -19.43 0.52
C LYS A 175 -21.51 -18.95 1.47
N LEU A 176 -21.22 -17.65 1.49
CA LEU A 176 -20.20 -17.05 2.35
C LEU A 176 -20.53 -17.19 3.84
N ARG A 177 -21.83 -17.26 4.19
CA ARG A 177 -22.27 -17.49 5.58
C ARG A 177 -21.64 -18.73 6.23
N TYR A 178 -21.38 -19.78 5.44
CA TYR A 178 -20.76 -21.01 5.95
C TYR A 178 -19.29 -20.79 6.34
N PHE A 179 -18.59 -19.87 5.68
CA PHE A 179 -17.17 -19.57 5.90
C PHE A 179 -16.96 -18.19 6.55
N LYS A 180 -18.01 -17.64 7.19
CA LYS A 180 -17.99 -16.26 7.71
C LYS A 180 -16.86 -16.02 8.72
N VAL A 181 -16.56 -17.02 9.55
CA VAL A 181 -15.53 -16.91 10.59
C VAL A 181 -14.15 -16.82 9.94
N GLN A 182 -13.87 -17.66 8.95
CA GLN A 182 -12.60 -17.67 8.22
C GLN A 182 -12.35 -16.34 7.53
N PHE A 183 -13.35 -15.80 6.83
CA PHE A 183 -13.22 -14.50 6.18
C PHE A 183 -13.11 -13.34 7.17
N ALA A 184 -13.82 -13.40 8.31
CA ALA A 184 -13.68 -12.42 9.38
C ALA A 184 -12.28 -12.45 10.01
N THR A 185 -11.72 -13.63 10.27
CA THR A 185 -10.35 -13.78 10.79
C THR A 185 -9.32 -13.25 9.81
N ILE A 186 -9.47 -13.54 8.51
CA ILE A 186 -8.60 -12.97 7.46
C ILE A 186 -8.71 -11.44 7.48
N ALA A 187 -9.92 -10.88 7.53
CA ALA A 187 -10.13 -9.44 7.57
C ALA A 187 -9.46 -8.76 8.78
N ILE A 188 -9.64 -9.32 9.98
CA ILE A 188 -9.00 -8.80 11.20
C ILE A 188 -7.48 -8.88 11.06
N PHE A 189 -6.94 -10.03 10.64
CA PHE A 189 -5.51 -10.23 10.49
C PHE A 189 -4.90 -9.26 9.46
N GLN A 190 -5.56 -9.06 8.32
CA GLN A 190 -5.13 -8.10 7.31
C GLN A 190 -5.18 -6.66 7.83
N THR A 191 -6.21 -6.30 8.60
CA THR A 191 -6.28 -4.98 9.24
C THR A 191 -5.09 -4.76 10.16
N LEU A 192 -4.79 -5.71 11.05
CA LEU A 192 -3.69 -5.61 12.01
C LEU A 192 -2.32 -5.53 11.33
N ILE A 193 -2.07 -6.34 10.29
CA ILE A 193 -0.83 -6.26 9.50
C ILE A 193 -0.69 -4.88 8.85
N GLY A 194 -1.78 -4.37 8.28
CA GLY A 194 -1.79 -3.06 7.62
C GLY A 194 -1.48 -1.94 8.62
N MET A 195 -2.10 -1.97 9.79
CA MET A 195 -1.82 -1.01 10.86
C MET A 195 -0.36 -1.07 11.29
N TYR A 196 0.13 -2.26 11.62
CA TYR A 196 1.51 -2.47 12.08
C TYR A 196 2.54 -1.99 11.05
N LEU A 197 2.40 -2.39 9.78
CA LEU A 197 3.35 -2.03 8.74
C LEU A 197 3.34 -0.52 8.47
N ALA A 198 2.16 0.11 8.42
CA ALA A 198 2.07 1.55 8.22
C ALA A 198 2.68 2.33 9.40
N GLY A 199 2.48 1.87 10.64
CA GLY A 199 3.15 2.42 11.82
C GLY A 199 4.67 2.32 11.71
N LYS A 200 5.20 1.17 11.29
CA LYS A 200 6.65 1.01 11.05
C LYS A 200 7.18 1.88 9.92
N GLN A 201 6.42 2.05 8.84
CA GLN A 201 6.79 2.97 7.76
C GLN A 201 6.80 4.43 8.24
N PHE A 202 5.84 4.81 9.08
CA PHE A 202 5.77 6.14 9.69
C PHE A 202 6.98 6.41 10.61
N GLU A 203 7.33 5.48 11.50
CA GLU A 203 8.49 5.60 12.40
C GLU A 203 9.77 5.87 11.59
N VAL A 204 10.02 5.05 10.56
CA VAL A 204 11.25 5.15 9.75
C VAL A 204 11.30 6.45 8.95
N ILE A 205 10.19 6.87 8.35
CA ILE A 205 10.13 8.12 7.59
C ILE A 205 10.30 9.34 8.51
N THR A 206 9.75 9.29 9.71
CA THR A 206 9.94 10.34 10.72
C THR A 206 11.42 10.45 11.13
N LEU A 207 12.10 9.32 11.33
CA LEU A 207 13.55 9.30 11.60
C LEU A 207 14.39 9.84 10.43
N LEU A 208 13.92 9.63 9.20
CA LEU A 208 14.57 10.13 7.99
C LEU A 208 14.43 11.64 7.82
N GLN A 209 13.33 12.23 8.30
CA GLN A 209 13.04 13.67 8.15
C GLN A 209 13.57 14.55 9.28
N LYS A 210 13.84 14.00 10.48
CA LYS A 210 14.50 14.75 11.54
C LYS A 210 15.91 15.18 11.10
N PRO A 211 16.26 16.49 11.21
CA PRO A 211 17.65 16.93 11.03
C PRO A 211 18.57 16.16 11.98
N THR A 212 19.73 15.71 11.48
CA THR A 212 20.68 14.84 12.20
C THR A 212 21.13 15.42 13.54
N GLU A 213 21.00 16.73 13.77
CA GLU A 213 21.35 17.40 15.03
C GLU A 213 20.60 16.82 16.26
N LYS A 214 19.35 16.37 16.10
CA LYS A 214 18.61 15.67 17.16
C LYS A 214 18.86 14.16 17.24
N ARG A 215 19.60 13.58 16.28
CA ARG A 215 19.88 12.13 16.24
C ARG A 215 20.94 11.72 17.27
N ILE A 216 21.80 12.65 17.67
CA ILE A 216 22.87 12.43 18.65
C ILE A 216 22.31 12.46 20.08
N GLU A 217 21.39 13.38 20.39
CA GLU A 217 20.79 13.50 21.73
C GLU A 217 19.88 12.33 22.13
N THR A 218 19.38 11.52 21.19
CA THR A 218 18.55 10.33 21.53
C THR A 218 19.37 9.05 21.70
N GLN A 219 20.69 9.11 21.53
CA GLN A 219 21.62 8.00 21.75
C GLN A 219 22.52 8.20 22.98
N THR A 220 22.31 9.28 23.74
CA THR A 220 22.96 9.56 25.03
C THR A 220 21.91 9.50 26.12
#